data_AF-A0A0C3MJZ7-F1
#
_entry.id   AF-A0A0C3MJZ7-F1
#
_cell.length_a   1.000
_cell.length_b   1.000
_cell.length_c   1.000
_cell.angle_alpha   90.00
_cell.angle_beta   90.00
_cell.angle_gamma   90.00
#
_symmetry.space_group_name_H-M   'P 1'
#
loop_
_entity.id
_entity.type
_entity.pdbx_description
1 polymer ?
#
loop_
_entity_poly.entity_id
_entity_poly.type
_entity_poly.pdbx_seq_one_letter_code
_entity_poly.pdbx_strand_id
1 'polypeptide(L)'
;MDQRSNQIVGATPIPAGRCLAFPNIYQHKVAPFRLEDETNPGHRKMLALFLIDPEHPRFSTTDIPPQQAEWYELAMQQAPENSLLKKLPAEIIRETTRHVPNLMTLDGAKKYRLELMDERTVFVGTQDDKYFNAEFNLCEH
;
A
#
# COMPACT_ATOMS: atom_id res chain seq x y z
N MET A 1 -21.51 22.74 21.83
CA MET A 1 -22.17 22.82 20.51
C MET A 1 -21.55 21.72 19.67
N ASP A 2 -22.24 20.59 19.56
CA ASP A 2 -21.71 19.37 18.92
C ASP A 2 -22.45 19.16 17.60
N GLN A 3 -22.12 20.00 16.61
CA GLN A 3 -22.72 19.91 15.28
C GLN A 3 -21.65 19.38 14.34
N ARG A 4 -21.79 18.11 13.97
CA ARG A 4 -20.92 17.45 13.00
C ARG A 4 -20.86 18.31 11.73
N SER A 5 -19.67 18.76 11.33
CA SER A 5 -19.45 19.53 10.09
C SER A 5 -19.63 18.69 8.82
N ASN A 6 -19.86 17.38 8.98
CA ASN A 6 -19.94 16.42 7.88
C ASN A 6 -21.39 16.09 7.51
N GLN A 7 -21.71 16.18 6.21
CA GLN A 7 -22.95 15.65 5.65
C GLN A 7 -22.78 14.17 5.30
N ILE A 8 -23.64 13.31 5.86
CA ILE A 8 -23.67 11.89 5.49
C ILE A 8 -24.41 11.74 4.16
N VAL A 9 -23.68 11.33 3.12
CA VAL A 9 -24.23 11.09 1.78
C VAL A 9 -24.83 9.69 1.59
N GLY A 10 -24.46 8.71 2.42
CA GLY A 10 -25.05 7.37 2.43
C GLY A 10 -24.05 6.25 2.59
N ALA A 11 -24.47 5.03 2.25
CA ALA A 11 -23.66 3.82 2.24
C ALA A 11 -23.99 2.96 1.02
N THR A 12 -23.03 2.18 0.53
CA THR A 12 -23.21 1.28 -0.61
C THR A 12 -22.55 -0.07 -0.31
N PRO A 13 -23.25 -1.21 -0.49
CA PRO A 13 -22.64 -2.52 -0.30
C PRO A 13 -21.65 -2.83 -1.42
N ILE A 14 -20.56 -3.53 -1.09
CA ILE A 14 -19.51 -3.99 -2.01
C ILE A 14 -19.51 -5.53 -2.05
N PRO A 15 -20.45 -6.18 -2.77
CA PRO A 15 -20.40 -7.62 -3.01
C PRO A 15 -19.26 -7.97 -3.97
N ALA A 16 -18.92 -9.26 -4.04
CA ALA A 16 -17.94 -9.77 -4.98
C ALA A 16 -18.29 -9.37 -6.43
N GLY A 17 -17.29 -8.94 -7.18
CA GLY A 17 -17.45 -8.50 -8.57
C GLY A 17 -17.95 -7.05 -8.74
N ARG A 18 -18.27 -6.33 -7.66
CA ARG A 18 -18.62 -4.90 -7.75
C ARG A 18 -17.38 -4.01 -7.78
N CYS A 19 -17.35 -3.10 -8.75
CA CYS A 19 -16.41 -1.98 -8.80
C CYS A 19 -17.13 -0.70 -8.34
N LEU A 20 -16.44 0.12 -7.54
CA LEU A 20 -16.90 1.45 -7.13
C LEU A 20 -15.80 2.46 -7.48
N ALA A 21 -16.18 3.52 -8.18
CA ALA A 21 -15.28 4.63 -8.50
C ALA A 21 -15.90 5.93 -7.97
N PHE A 22 -15.09 6.71 -7.24
CA PHE A 22 -15.51 7.98 -6.68
C PHE A 22 -14.29 8.91 -6.52
N PRO A 23 -14.49 10.24 -6.58
CA PRO A 23 -13.46 11.21 -6.30
C PRO A 23 -12.85 11.05 -4.88
N ASN A 24 -11.52 11.12 -4.76
CA ASN A 24 -10.81 11.02 -3.48
C ASN A 24 -11.03 12.22 -2.53
N ILE A 25 -11.90 13.18 -2.92
CA ILE A 25 -12.35 14.28 -2.06
C ILE A 25 -13.42 13.84 -1.06
N TYR A 26 -14.06 12.69 -1.28
CA TYR A 26 -15.06 12.16 -0.35
C TYR A 26 -14.39 11.38 0.77
N GLN A 27 -14.65 11.82 2.01
CA GLN A 27 -14.39 11.01 3.20
C GLN A 27 -15.28 9.76 3.12
N HIS A 28 -14.66 8.60 3.29
CA HIS A 28 -15.34 7.32 3.29
C HIS A 28 -14.76 6.43 4.38
N LYS A 29 -15.53 5.42 4.78
CA LYS A 29 -15.07 4.38 5.69
C LYS A 29 -15.56 3.03 5.23
N VAL A 30 -14.74 2.02 5.46
CA VAL A 30 -15.15 0.63 5.23
C VAL A 30 -15.67 0.08 6.56
N ALA A 31 -16.97 -0.20 6.61
CA ALA A 31 -17.58 -0.74 7.83
C ALA A 31 -16.94 -2.08 8.25
N PRO A 32 -16.85 -2.35 9.56
CA PRO A 32 -16.48 -3.67 10.07
C PRO A 32 -17.36 -4.75 9.46
N PHE A 33 -16.79 -5.92 9.22
CA PHE A 33 -17.52 -7.08 8.72
C PHE A 33 -17.12 -8.32 9.51
N ARG A 34 -18.02 -9.29 9.55
CA ARG A 34 -17.81 -10.61 10.12
C ARG A 34 -18.51 -11.63 9.25
N LEU A 35 -18.07 -12.88 9.35
CA LEU A 35 -18.80 -13.97 8.72
C LEU A 35 -20.15 -14.14 9.42
N GLU A 36 -21.16 -14.52 8.66
CA GLU A 36 -22.47 -14.86 9.22
C GLU A 36 -22.35 -16.11 10.12
N ASP A 37 -21.54 -17.07 9.68
CA ASP A 37 -21.11 -18.23 10.45
C ASP A 37 -19.58 -18.25 10.53
N GLU A 38 -19.05 -18.02 11.73
CA GLU A 38 -17.61 -17.93 12.02
C GLU A 38 -16.89 -19.29 11.92
N THR A 39 -17.63 -20.41 11.83
CA THR A 39 -17.03 -21.73 11.64
C THR A 39 -16.60 -21.97 10.19
N ASN A 40 -17.10 -21.17 9.25
CA ASN A 40 -16.75 -21.27 7.85
C ASN A 40 -15.49 -20.44 7.53
N PRO A 41 -14.65 -20.87 6.58
CA PRO A 41 -13.59 -20.03 6.06
C PRO A 41 -14.18 -18.87 5.25
N GLY A 42 -13.67 -17.66 5.44
CA GLY A 42 -14.07 -16.53 4.61
C GLY A 42 -13.14 -15.33 4.72
N HIS A 43 -13.06 -14.54 3.65
CA HIS A 43 -12.22 -13.36 3.58
C HIS A 43 -12.82 -12.32 2.64
N ARG A 44 -12.49 -11.04 2.86
CA ARG A 44 -12.79 -9.94 1.93
C ARG A 44 -11.50 -9.47 1.29
N LYS A 45 -11.41 -9.53 -0.04
CA LYS A 45 -10.31 -8.96 -0.82
C LYS A 45 -10.84 -7.77 -1.63
N MET A 46 -10.09 -6.68 -1.61
CA MET A 46 -10.39 -5.47 -2.38
C MET A 46 -9.13 -5.04 -3.13
N LEU A 47 -9.31 -4.57 -4.35
CA LEU A 47 -8.27 -3.89 -5.12
C LEU A 47 -8.67 -2.43 -5.23
N ALA A 48 -7.86 -1.53 -4.67
CA ALA A 48 -8.04 -0.10 -4.79
C ALA A 48 -7.04 0.45 -5.83
N LEU A 49 -7.54 1.28 -6.74
CA LEU A 49 -6.75 1.99 -7.73
C LEU A 49 -6.93 3.49 -7.50
N PHE A 50 -5.84 4.24 -7.52
CA PHE A 50 -5.86 5.69 -7.44
C PHE A 50 -5.51 6.27 -8.80
N LEU A 51 -6.41 7.05 -9.37
CA LEU A 51 -6.18 7.77 -10.61
C LEU A 51 -5.48 9.10 -10.29
N ILE A 52 -4.40 9.37 -11.00
CA ILE A 52 -3.62 10.61 -10.89
C ILE A 52 -3.95 11.47 -12.10
N ASP A 53 -3.97 12.78 -11.91
CA ASP A 53 -4.13 13.75 -12.99
C ASP A 53 -2.97 13.65 -14.00
N PRO A 54 -3.21 13.30 -15.27
CA PRO A 54 -2.17 13.18 -16.27
C PRO A 54 -1.52 14.54 -16.64
N GLU A 55 -2.17 15.67 -16.38
CA GLU A 55 -1.60 17.01 -16.63
C GLU A 55 -0.58 17.41 -15.55
N HIS A 56 -0.57 16.70 -14.41
CA HIS A 56 0.36 16.93 -13.31
C HIS A 56 1.08 15.62 -12.90
N PRO A 57 2.06 15.14 -13.71
CA PRO A 57 2.77 13.91 -13.43
C PRO A 57 3.48 13.91 -12.06
N ARG A 58 3.50 12.74 -11.43
CA ARG A 58 4.20 12.48 -10.18
C ARG A 58 5.27 11.42 -10.43
N PHE A 59 6.34 11.41 -9.62
CA PHE A 59 7.31 10.33 -9.67
C PHE A 59 6.61 8.98 -9.55
N SER A 60 6.94 8.08 -10.47
CA SER A 60 6.30 6.78 -10.62
C SER A 60 7.35 5.69 -10.82
N THR A 61 6.90 4.47 -11.11
CA THR A 61 7.78 3.36 -11.50
C THR A 61 8.51 3.59 -12.82
N THR A 62 8.16 4.63 -13.59
CA THR A 62 8.97 5.09 -14.73
C THR A 62 10.26 5.79 -14.26
N ASP A 63 10.22 6.48 -13.12
CA ASP A 63 11.33 7.30 -12.61
C ASP A 63 12.10 6.61 -11.48
N ILE A 64 11.40 5.80 -10.68
CA ILE A 64 11.94 5.10 -9.53
C ILE A 64 12.20 3.64 -9.92
N PRO A 65 13.47 3.17 -9.86
CA PRO A 65 13.79 1.78 -10.19
C PRO A 65 13.17 0.82 -9.15
N PRO A 66 13.10 -0.48 -9.46
CA PRO A 66 12.70 -1.47 -8.49
C PRO A 66 13.52 -1.36 -7.19
N GLN A 67 12.87 -1.59 -6.04
CA GLN A 67 13.52 -1.46 -4.73
C GLN A 67 13.66 -2.81 -4.02
N GLN A 68 13.17 -3.90 -4.60
CA GLN A 68 13.21 -5.23 -3.98
C GLN A 68 14.62 -5.82 -4.11
N ALA A 69 15.30 -6.03 -3.00
CA ALA A 69 16.68 -6.51 -2.97
C ALA A 69 16.84 -7.87 -3.70
N GLU A 70 15.85 -8.74 -3.56
CA GLU A 70 15.84 -10.09 -4.15
C GLU A 70 15.77 -10.04 -5.68
N TRP A 71 15.17 -8.99 -6.26
CA TRP A 71 15.13 -8.81 -7.72
C TRP A 71 16.51 -8.46 -8.28
N TYR A 72 17.28 -7.66 -7.55
CA TYR A 72 18.65 -7.34 -7.93
C TYR A 72 19.56 -8.56 -7.81
N GLU A 73 19.41 -9.34 -6.74
CA GLU A 73 20.16 -10.59 -6.58
C GLU A 73 19.90 -11.54 -7.74
N LEU A 74 18.62 -11.75 -8.10
CA LEU A 74 18.24 -12.59 -9.23
C LEU A 74 18.81 -12.05 -10.55
N ALA A 75 18.70 -10.74 -10.80
CA ALA A 75 19.22 -10.12 -12.02
C ALA A 75 20.75 -10.26 -12.13
N MET A 76 21.48 -10.13 -11.02
CA MET A 76 22.93 -10.30 -10.98
C MET A 76 23.34 -11.77 -11.22
N GLN A 77 22.59 -12.74 -10.68
CA GLN A 77 22.82 -14.17 -10.91
C GLN A 77 22.52 -14.58 -12.36
N GLN A 78 21.54 -13.92 -12.99
CA GLN A 78 21.15 -14.13 -14.39
C GLN A 78 21.96 -13.26 -15.37
N ALA A 79 23.05 -12.62 -14.92
CA ALA A 79 23.88 -11.80 -15.78
C ALA A 79 24.42 -12.61 -16.98
N PRO A 80 24.62 -11.95 -18.15
CA PRO A 80 25.19 -12.59 -19.33
C PRO A 80 26.53 -13.29 -19.03
N GLU A 81 26.85 -14.35 -19.78
CA GLU A 81 28.06 -15.15 -19.56
C GLU A 81 29.37 -14.34 -19.69
N ASN A 82 29.36 -13.25 -20.45
CA ASN A 82 30.52 -12.34 -20.57
C ASN A 82 30.61 -11.31 -19.43
N SER A 83 29.67 -11.28 -18.49
CA SER A 83 29.65 -10.36 -17.35
C SER A 83 30.62 -10.78 -16.25
N LEU A 84 31.25 -9.79 -15.59
CA LEU A 84 32.04 -10.03 -14.38
C LEU A 84 31.18 -10.56 -13.22
N LEU A 85 29.87 -10.27 -13.21
CA LEU A 85 28.94 -10.75 -12.19
C LEU A 85 28.84 -12.28 -12.19
N LYS A 86 28.99 -12.93 -13.35
CA LYS A 86 28.96 -14.39 -13.48
C LYS A 86 30.14 -15.07 -12.76
N LYS A 87 31.22 -14.33 -12.54
CA LYS A 87 32.43 -14.83 -11.84
C LYS A 87 32.30 -14.72 -10.32
N LEU A 88 31.29 -14.02 -9.81
CA LEU A 88 31.09 -13.83 -8.37
C LEU A 88 30.29 -15.01 -7.80
N PRO A 89 30.70 -15.58 -6.65
CA PRO A 89 29.88 -16.51 -5.90
C PRO A 89 28.54 -15.88 -5.48
N ALA A 90 27.50 -16.69 -5.33
CA ALA A 90 26.16 -16.24 -4.96
C ALA A 90 26.16 -15.49 -3.61
N GLU A 91 27.03 -15.87 -2.68
CA GLU A 91 27.18 -15.22 -1.38
C GLU A 91 27.68 -13.78 -1.53
N ILE A 92 28.62 -13.52 -2.44
CA ILE A 92 29.15 -12.18 -2.68
C ILE A 92 28.09 -11.30 -3.35
N ILE A 93 27.31 -11.86 -4.28
CA ILE A 93 26.17 -11.16 -4.88
C ILE A 93 25.16 -10.76 -3.80
N ARG A 94 24.78 -11.71 -2.93
CA ARG A 94 23.83 -11.47 -1.84
C ARG A 94 24.33 -10.46 -0.81
N GLU A 95 25.60 -10.52 -0.41
CA GLU A 95 26.15 -9.49 0.49
C GLU A 95 26.22 -8.13 -0.21
N THR A 96 26.54 -8.08 -1.51
CA THR A 96 26.55 -6.84 -2.28
C THR A 96 25.18 -6.17 -2.30
N THR A 97 24.11 -6.92 -2.58
CA THR A 97 22.75 -6.36 -2.65
C THR A 97 22.27 -5.77 -1.32
N ARG A 98 22.74 -6.30 -0.18
CA ARG A 98 22.48 -5.71 1.16
C ARG A 98 23.12 -4.35 1.36
N HIS A 99 24.18 -4.04 0.63
CA HIS A 99 24.89 -2.76 0.70
C HIS A 99 24.49 -1.78 -0.41
N VAL A 100 23.69 -2.20 -1.39
CA VAL A 100 23.17 -1.28 -2.41
C VAL A 100 22.13 -0.36 -1.75
N PRO A 101 22.31 0.97 -1.84
CA PRO A 101 21.39 1.91 -1.24
C PRO A 101 20.00 1.81 -1.86
N ASN A 102 18.98 2.12 -1.05
CA ASN A 102 17.57 2.16 -1.46
C ASN A 102 16.95 0.82 -1.87
N LEU A 103 17.65 -0.30 -1.68
CA LEU A 103 17.04 -1.62 -1.74
C LEU A 103 16.45 -1.98 -0.38
N MET A 104 15.37 -2.76 -0.44
CA MET A 104 14.60 -3.18 0.71
C MET A 104 14.29 -4.66 0.57
N THR A 105 14.46 -5.39 1.66
CA THR A 105 14.04 -6.79 1.75
C THR A 105 12.53 -6.87 1.85
N LEU A 106 11.95 -8.01 1.49
CA LEU A 106 10.51 -8.22 1.65
C LEU A 106 10.02 -7.96 3.09
N ASP A 107 10.78 -8.38 4.08
CA ASP A 107 10.43 -8.18 5.49
C ASP A 107 10.54 -6.71 5.91
N GLY A 108 11.56 -5.99 5.39
CA GLY A 108 11.66 -4.54 5.55
C GLY A 108 10.46 -3.81 4.95
N ALA A 109 10.03 -4.21 3.76
CA ALA A 109 8.87 -3.62 3.09
C ALA A 109 7.56 -3.88 3.85
N LYS A 110 7.40 -5.08 4.42
CA LYS A 110 6.24 -5.41 5.27
C LYS A 110 6.24 -4.57 6.55
N LYS A 111 7.39 -4.40 7.19
CA LYS A 111 7.52 -3.56 8.38
C LYS A 111 7.18 -2.10 8.08
N TYR A 112 7.78 -1.55 7.03
CA TYR A 112 7.50 -0.17 6.61
C TYR A 112 6.03 0.05 6.23
N ARG A 113 5.39 -0.95 5.60
CA ARG A 113 3.95 -0.92 5.33
C ARG A 113 3.14 -0.77 6.62
N LEU A 114 3.49 -1.52 7.67
CA LEU A 114 2.79 -1.44 8.95
C LEU A 114 2.99 -0.07 9.63
N GLU A 115 4.21 0.45 9.60
CA GLU A 115 4.53 1.80 10.10
C GLU A 115 3.72 2.87 9.35
N LEU A 116 3.68 2.79 8.02
CA LEU A 116 2.91 3.71 7.18
C LEU A 116 1.39 3.61 7.43
N MET A 117 0.87 2.42 7.72
CA MET A 117 -0.54 2.26 8.11
C MET A 117 -0.82 2.93 9.46
N ASP A 118 0.06 2.72 10.45
CA ASP A 118 -0.08 3.35 11.78
C ASP A 118 0.00 4.88 11.71
N GLU A 119 0.98 5.42 10.98
CA GLU A 119 1.11 6.87 10.75
C GLU A 119 -0.15 7.47 10.10
N ARG A 120 -0.75 6.77 9.14
CA ARG A 120 -1.97 7.22 8.46
C ARG A 120 -3.20 7.14 9.38
N THR A 121 -3.30 6.10 10.22
CA THR A 121 -4.35 6.01 11.24
C THR A 121 -4.24 7.14 12.26
N VAL A 122 -3.03 7.47 12.73
CA VAL A 122 -2.80 8.59 13.65
C VAL A 122 -3.15 9.93 13.00
N PHE A 123 -2.76 10.13 11.73
CA PHE A 123 -3.13 11.32 10.99
C PHE A 123 -4.65 11.49 10.90
N VAL A 124 -5.37 10.42 10.56
CA VAL A 124 -6.85 10.37 10.57
C VAL A 124 -7.40 10.81 11.92
N GLY A 125 -6.98 10.17 13.02
CA GLY A 125 -7.50 10.50 14.37
C GLY A 125 -7.28 11.96 14.75
N THR A 126 -6.11 12.53 14.44
CA THR A 126 -5.84 13.96 14.73
C THR A 126 -6.63 14.92 13.86
N GLN A 127 -6.97 14.54 12.61
CA GLN A 127 -7.82 15.34 11.73
C GLN A 127 -9.28 15.24 12.14
N ASP A 128 -9.72 14.06 12.57
CA ASP A 128 -11.06 13.83 13.08
C ASP A 128 -11.29 14.68 14.33
N ASP A 129 -10.43 14.57 15.33
CA ASP A 129 -10.56 15.35 16.58
C ASP A 129 -10.53 16.86 16.36
N LYS A 130 -9.78 17.35 15.36
CA LYS A 130 -9.57 18.80 15.14
C LYS A 130 -10.58 19.42 14.17
N TYR A 131 -11.07 18.68 13.19
CA TYR A 131 -11.86 19.23 12.09
C TYR A 131 -13.15 18.45 11.81
N PHE A 132 -13.23 17.16 12.16
CA PHE A 132 -14.28 16.25 11.69
C PHE A 132 -14.74 15.25 12.75
N ASN A 133 -15.96 15.40 13.28
CA ASN A 133 -16.52 14.47 14.30
C ASN A 133 -16.88 13.05 13.77
N ALA A 134 -16.17 12.48 12.78
CA ALA A 134 -16.43 11.15 12.24
C ALA A 134 -15.17 10.44 11.70
N GLU A 135 -14.92 9.23 12.21
CA GLU A 135 -13.86 8.32 11.72
C GLU A 135 -13.94 8.06 10.21
N PHE A 136 -12.85 8.28 9.47
CA PHE A 136 -12.72 7.95 8.04
C PHE A 136 -11.42 7.20 7.73
N ASN A 137 -11.44 6.30 6.75
CA ASN A 137 -10.24 5.55 6.33
C ASN A 137 -10.05 5.68 4.81
N LEU A 138 -8.81 5.79 4.36
CA LEU A 138 -8.46 5.78 2.94
C LEU A 138 -8.32 4.34 2.40
N CYS A 139 -9.38 3.54 2.61
CA CYS A 139 -9.47 2.09 2.34
C CYS A 139 -8.70 1.18 3.33
N GLU A 140 -8.16 1.72 4.40
CA GLU A 140 -7.38 0.98 5.40
C GLU A 140 -8.27 0.35 6.50
N HIS A 141 -7.77 -0.74 7.07
CA HIS A 141 -8.36 -1.52 8.16
C HIS A 141 -7.43 -1.54 9.35
#